data_AF-A0A1P8YQI1-F1
#
_entry.id   AF-A0A1P8YQI1-F1
#
_cell.length_a   1.000
_cell.length_b   1.000
_cell.length_c   1.000
_cell.angle_alpha   90.00
_cell.angle_beta   90.00
_cell.angle_gamma   90.00
#
_symmetry.space_group_name_H-M   'P 1'
#
loop_
_entity.id
_entity.type
_entity.pdbx_description
1 polymer ?
#
loop_
_entity_poly.entity_id
_entity_poly.type
_entity_poly.pdbx_seq_one_letter_code
_entity_poly.pdbx_strand_id
1 'polypeptide(L)' 'MNRTELPQTVRRSSKEAQEVFATARDTAIKRYGEGEDALRAAYGELKHDFELEVDHWVPKQG' A
#
# COMPACT_ATOMS: atom_id res chain seq x y z
N MET A 1 9.83 -8.55 5.75
CA MET A 1 8.77 -8.04 4.86
C MET A 1 9.25 -8.21 3.42
N ASN A 2 8.69 -9.16 2.68
CA ASN A 2 9.12 -9.44 1.31
C ASN A 2 8.54 -8.38 0.36
N ARG A 3 9.39 -7.45 -0.09
CA ARG A 3 9.02 -6.41 -1.09
C ARG A 3 8.58 -7.01 -2.43
N THR A 4 8.79 -8.32 -2.64
CA THR A 4 8.47 -9.06 -3.85
C THR A 4 6.97 -9.22 -4.13
N GLU A 5 6.12 -9.02 -3.12
CA GLU A 5 4.64 -9.12 -3.25
C GLU A 5 3.94 -7.76 -3.43
N LEU A 6 4.70 -6.67 -3.55
CA LEU A 6 4.11 -5.35 -3.72
C LEU A 6 3.56 -5.17 -5.15
N PRO A 7 2.37 -4.57 -5.32
CA PRO A 7 1.88 -4.12 -6.61
C PRO A 7 2.90 -3.20 -7.30
N GLN A 8 2.99 -3.29 -8.63
CA GLN A 8 3.98 -2.54 -9.41
C GLN A 8 3.94 -1.03 -9.15
N THR A 9 2.73 -0.47 -9.02
CA THR A 9 2.52 0.96 -8.70
C THR A 9 3.12 1.32 -7.35
N VAL A 10 2.95 0.46 -6.33
CA VAL A 10 3.52 0.67 -4.99
C VAL A 10 5.03 0.50 -5.00
N ARG A 11 5.57 -0.45 -5.79
CA ARG A 11 7.01 -0.66 -5.94
C ARG A 11 7.74 0.55 -6.54
N ARG A 12 7.05 1.35 -7.35
CA ARG A 12 7.59 2.58 -7.95
C ARG A 12 7.45 3.80 -7.06
N SER A 13 6.61 3.72 -6.02
CA SER A 13 6.43 4.76 -5.01
C SER A 13 7.64 4.94 -4.10
N SER A 14 7.60 6.01 -3.30
CA SER A 14 8.55 6.25 -2.22
C SER A 14 8.64 5.07 -1.25
N LYS A 15 9.75 4.98 -0.53
CA LYS A 15 9.95 3.92 0.47
C LYS A 15 8.87 3.97 1.56
N GLU A 16 8.47 5.16 1.95
CA GLU A 16 7.41 5.38 2.95
C GLU A 16 6.07 4.79 2.48
N ALA A 17 5.66 5.07 1.23
CA ALA A 17 4.46 4.48 0.64
C ALA A 17 4.51 2.94 0.61
N GLN A 18 5.68 2.37 0.30
CA GLN A 18 5.89 0.92 0.33
C GLN A 18 5.73 0.33 1.74
N GLU A 19 6.27 1.01 2.75
CA GLU A 19 6.21 0.57 4.15
C GLU A 19 4.79 0.66 4.72
N VAL A 20 4.07 1.75 4.45
CA VAL A 20 2.66 1.92 4.84
C VAL A 20 1.81 0.82 4.20
N PHE A 21 1.93 0.62 2.88
CA PHE A 21 1.16 -0.41 2.18
C PHE A 21 1.48 -1.81 2.69
N ALA A 22 2.76 -2.15 2.90
CA ALA A 22 3.15 -3.47 3.38
C ALA A 22 2.60 -3.76 4.78
N THR A 23 2.66 -2.77 5.68
CA THR A 23 2.14 -2.89 7.05
C THR A 23 0.61 -3.04 7.06
N ALA A 24 -0.07 -2.22 6.26
CA ALA A 24 -1.52 -2.29 6.12
C ALA A 24 -1.98 -3.61 5.51
N ARG A 25 -1.28 -4.13 4.49
CA ARG A 25 -1.55 -5.42 3.87
C ARG A 25 -1.36 -6.57 4.86
N ASP A 26 -0.25 -6.61 5.60
CA ASP A 26 -0.01 -7.66 6.61
C ASP A 26 -1.12 -7.68 7.68
N THR A 27 -1.53 -6.51 8.16
CA THR A 27 -2.63 -6.35 9.10
C THR A 27 -3.96 -6.82 8.50
N ALA A 28 -4.23 -6.47 7.25
CA ALA A 28 -5.46 -6.84 6.58
C ALA A 28 -5.52 -8.35 6.25
N ILE A 29 -4.40 -8.98 5.88
CA ILE A 29 -4.29 -10.44 5.68
C ILE A 29 -4.62 -11.17 6.98
N LYS A 30 -4.09 -10.71 8.11
CA LYS A 30 -4.40 -11.29 9.42
C LYS A 30 -5.88 -11.20 9.79
N ARG A 31 -6.59 -10.19 9.28
CA ARG A 31 -7.99 -9.93 9.61
C ARG A 31 -8.99 -10.57 8.65
N TYR A 32 -8.70 -10.52 7.36
CA TYR A 32 -9.64 -10.89 6.30
C TYR A 32 -9.18 -12.11 5.50
N GLY A 33 -7.97 -12.61 5.75
CA GLY A 33 -7.30 -13.58 4.89
C GLY A 33 -6.59 -12.91 3.72
N GLU A 34 -5.76 -13.69 3.02
CA GLU A 34 -5.11 -13.23 1.80
C GLU A 34 -6.14 -13.11 0.66
N GLY A 35 -6.13 -11.97 -0.03
CA GLY A 35 -7.05 -11.73 -1.15
C GLY A 35 -7.29 -10.26 -1.45
N GLU A 36 -8.31 -10.02 -2.27
CA GLU A 36 -8.68 -8.67 -2.74
C GLU A 36 -9.10 -7.73 -1.60
N ASP A 37 -9.74 -8.24 -0.54
CA ASP A 37 -10.14 -7.43 0.60
C ASP A 37 -8.93 -6.91 1.39
N ALA A 38 -7.89 -7.73 1.55
CA ALA A 38 -6.64 -7.30 2.17
C ALA A 38 -5.92 -6.23 1.34
N LEU A 39 -5.93 -6.37 0.01
CA LEU A 39 -5.40 -5.36 -0.90
C LEU A 39 -6.20 -4.06 -0.83
N ARG A 40 -7.53 -4.13 -0.83
CA ARG A 40 -8.40 -2.96 -0.74
C ARG A 40 -8.18 -2.19 0.56
N ALA A 41 -8.08 -2.90 1.69
CA ALA A 41 -7.76 -2.30 2.98
C ALA A 41 -6.38 -1.63 2.97
N ALA A 42 -5.36 -2.29 2.40
CA ALA A 42 -4.02 -1.72 2.28
C ALA A 42 -3.97 -0.44 1.43
N TYR A 43 -4.71 -0.42 0.32
CA TYR A 43 -4.86 0.80 -0.49
C TYR A 43 -5.65 1.89 0.23
N GLY A 44 -6.60 1.52 1.09
CA GLY A 44 -7.34 2.48 1.93
C GLY A 44 -6.41 3.25 2.86
N GLU A 45 -5.56 2.52 3.60
CA GLU A 45 -4.54 3.13 4.47
C GLU A 45 -3.54 3.95 3.65
N LEU A 46 -3.06 3.44 2.52
CA LEU A 46 -2.14 4.18 1.67
C LEU A 46 -2.75 5.50 1.17
N LYS A 47 -4.05 5.50 0.84
CA LYS A 47 -4.78 6.71 0.39
C LYS A 47 -5.00 7.75 1.47
N HIS A 48 -4.77 7.45 2.75
CA HIS A 48 -4.88 8.45 3.81
C HIS A 48 -3.78 9.51 3.66
N ASP A 49 -2.53 9.06 3.52
CA ASP A 49 -1.36 9.95 3.49
C ASP A 49 -0.78 10.16 2.09
N PHE A 50 -1.17 9.33 1.11
CA PHE A 50 -0.65 9.39 -0.25
C PHE A 50 -1.76 9.57 -1.27
N GLU A 51 -1.41 10.19 -2.40
CA GLU A 51 -2.25 10.26 -3.58
C GLU A 51 -1.58 9.53 -4.74
N LEU A 52 -2.40 8.95 -5.62
CA LEU A 52 -1.92 8.31 -6.83
C LEU A 52 -1.77 9.38 -7.90
N GLU A 53 -0.55 9.53 -8.43
CA GLU A 53 -0.29 10.47 -9.53
C GLU A 53 -0.52 9.77 -10.88
N VAL A 54 0.54 9.26 -11.51
CA VAL A 54 0.46 8.51 -12.78
C VAL A 54 0.66 7.02 -12.55
N ASP A 55 1.83 6.65 -12.03
CA ASP A 55 2.22 5.25 -11.87
C ASP A 55 2.87 4.95 -10.50
N HIS A 56 2.84 5.93 -9.60
CA HIS A 56 3.37 5.83 -8.26
C HIS A 56 2.56 6.69 -7.28
N TRP A 57 2.73 6.40 -5.99
CA TRP A 57 2.09 7.10 -4.89
C TRP A 57 3.02 8.16 -4.34
N VAL A 58 2.52 9.38 -4.22
CA VAL A 58 3.23 10.54 -3.68
C VAL A 58 2.61 10.98 -2.35
N PRO A 59 3.40 11.40 -1.36
CA PRO A 59 2.85 11.93 -0.11
C PRO A 59 1.99 13.14 -0.40
N LYS A 60 0.83 13.23 0.25
CA LYS A 60 -0.01 14.42 0.18
C LYS A 60 0.75 15.59 0.79
N GLN A 61 0.72 16.71 0.09
CA GLN A 61 1.12 17.97 0.69
C GLN A 61 -0.08 18.47 1.50
N GLY A 62 0.01 18.31 2.83
CA GLY A 62 -0.99 18.84 3.76
C GLY A 62 -1.07 20.35 3.73
#